data_AF-X1URX5-F1
#
_entry.id   AF-X1URX5-F1
#
_cell.length_a   1.000
_cell.length_b   1.000
_cell.length_c   1.000
_cell.angle_alpha   90.00
_cell.angle_beta   90.00
_cell.angle_gamma   90.00
#
_symmetry.space_group_name_H-M   'P 1'
#
loop_
_entity.id
_entity.type
_entity.pdbx_description
1 polymer ?
#
loop_
_entity_poly.entity_id
_entity_poly.type
_entity_poly.pdbx_seq_one_letter_code
_entity_poly.pdbx_strand_id
1 'polypeptide(L)'
;MRNAKQLDQAEILKFKSAMLIKLAIMDHSKGWTQQFHIGALRNNSSRRMTLLGPDTGFDSIGDFDIGKHMSKFFDKLDCENKLPK
;
A
#
# COMPACT_ATOMS: atom_id res chain seq x y z
N MET A 1 -18.17 4.78 15.60
CA MET A 1 -18.81 5.16 14.32
C MET A 1 -17.80 5.90 13.47
N ARG A 2 -17.82 5.75 12.13
CA ARG A 2 -16.99 6.57 11.22
C ARG A 2 -17.73 7.88 10.96
N ASN A 3 -17.12 9.03 11.27
CA ASN A 3 -17.79 10.33 11.24
C ASN A 3 -17.85 10.98 9.84
N ALA A 4 -17.60 10.22 8.76
CA ALA A 4 -17.60 10.65 7.35
C ALA A 4 -16.81 11.95 7.03
N LYS A 5 -15.93 12.41 7.95
CA LYS A 5 -15.09 13.58 7.75
C LYS A 5 -14.11 13.33 6.61
N GLN A 6 -13.96 14.31 5.72
CA GLN A 6 -12.94 14.28 4.68
C GLN A 6 -11.55 14.29 5.34
N LEU A 7 -10.72 13.33 4.96
CA LEU A 7 -9.37 13.19 5.47
C LEU A 7 -8.40 14.02 4.63
N ASP A 8 -7.41 14.61 5.28
CA ASP A 8 -6.28 15.21 4.58
C ASP A 8 -5.24 14.14 4.17
N GLN A 9 -4.29 14.53 3.31
CA GLN A 9 -3.26 13.62 2.82
C GLN A 9 -2.34 13.11 3.94
N ALA A 10 -2.06 13.92 4.96
CA ALA A 10 -1.19 13.53 6.06
C ALA A 10 -1.88 12.49 6.97
N GLU A 11 -3.18 12.62 7.23
CA GLU A 11 -4.00 11.65 7.94
C GLU A 11 -4.03 10.31 7.20
N ILE A 12 -4.26 10.34 5.87
CA ILE A 12 -4.26 9.14 5.02
C ILE A 12 -2.89 8.45 5.07
N LEU A 13 -1.80 9.19 4.92
CA LEU A 13 -0.44 8.66 4.94
C LEU A 13 -0.07 8.05 6.29
N LYS A 14 -0.37 8.75 7.39
CA LYS A 14 -0.11 8.26 8.76
C LYS A 14 -0.86 6.96 9.01
N PHE A 15 -2.14 6.91 8.65
CA PHE A 15 -2.96 5.72 8.85
C PHE A 15 -2.43 4.52 8.03
N LYS A 16 -2.19 4.70 6.72
CA LYS A 16 -1.67 3.64 5.84
C LYS A 16 -0.31 3.12 6.32
N SER A 17 0.60 4.02 6.69
CA SER A 17 1.94 3.66 7.15
C SER A 17 1.90 2.90 8.47
N ALA A 18 1.11 3.39 9.44
CA ALA A 18 0.94 2.71 10.73
C ALA A 18 0.35 1.31 10.57
N MET A 19 -0.63 1.16 9.66
CA MET A 19 -1.21 -0.14 9.37
C MET A 19 -0.21 -1.11 8.74
N LEU A 20 0.56 -0.66 7.74
CA LEU A 20 1.58 -1.50 7.11
C LEU A 20 2.64 -1.97 8.13
N ILE A 21 3.13 -1.07 8.99
CA ILE A 21 4.09 -1.43 10.05
C ILE A 21 3.47 -2.43 11.01
N LYS A 22 2.22 -2.21 11.45
CA LYS A 22 1.55 -3.12 12.37
C LYS A 22 1.37 -4.51 11.76
N LEU A 23 0.98 -4.59 10.50
CA LEU A 23 0.82 -5.84 9.76
C LEU A 23 2.18 -6.55 9.60
N ALA A 24 3.23 -5.85 9.20
CA ALA A 24 4.57 -6.42 9.07
C ALA A 24 5.11 -7.02 10.38
N ILE A 25 4.89 -6.34 11.51
CA ILE A 25 5.26 -6.86 12.83
C ILE A 25 4.47 -8.14 13.15
N MET A 26 3.18 -8.19 12.79
CA MET A 26 2.36 -9.40 12.98
C MET A 26 2.84 -10.54 12.08
N ASP A 27 3.12 -10.26 10.81
CA ASP A 27 3.65 -11.24 9.86
C ASP A 27 4.98 -11.81 10.35
N HIS A 28 5.91 -10.95 10.78
CA HIS A 28 7.19 -11.34 11.37
C HIS A 28 6.99 -12.23 12.62
N SER A 29 6.10 -11.83 13.54
CA SER A 29 5.81 -12.61 14.75
C SER A 29 5.24 -14.01 14.49
N LYS A 30 4.64 -14.21 13.30
CA LYS A 30 4.09 -15.49 12.85
C LYS A 30 5.02 -16.23 11.88
N GLY A 31 6.19 -15.66 11.55
CA GLY A 31 7.10 -16.20 10.55
C GLY A 31 6.51 -16.23 9.14
N TRP A 32 5.51 -15.38 8.86
CA TRP A 32 4.86 -15.27 7.56
C TRP A 32 5.69 -14.43 6.58
N THR A 33 5.52 -14.73 5.29
CA THR A 33 6.07 -13.95 4.19
C THR A 33 5.17 -12.77 3.87
N GLN A 34 5.75 -11.58 3.72
CA GLN A 34 5.04 -10.37 3.34
C GLN A 34 5.37 -9.97 1.89
N GLN A 35 4.35 -9.97 1.02
CA GLN A 35 4.52 -9.66 -0.41
C GLN A 35 3.97 -8.28 -0.75
N PHE A 36 4.74 -7.51 -1.52
CA PHE A 36 4.36 -6.17 -1.97
C PHE A 36 4.08 -6.14 -3.48
N HIS A 37 2.82 -5.92 -3.85
CA HIS A 37 2.42 -5.70 -5.24
C HIS A 37 2.28 -4.20 -5.49
N ILE A 38 3.33 -3.60 -6.05
CA ILE A 38 3.49 -2.16 -6.25
C ILE A 38 3.53 -1.80 -7.73
N GLY A 39 3.15 -0.56 -8.08
CA GLY A 39 3.33 -0.01 -9.43
C GLY A 39 2.13 -0.16 -10.38
N ALA A 40 1.00 -0.72 -9.96
CA ALA A 40 -0.20 -0.75 -10.81
C ALA A 40 -0.85 0.63 -10.91
N LEU A 41 -0.99 1.16 -12.13
CA LEU A 41 -1.82 2.31 -12.46
C LEU A 41 -3.18 1.80 -12.98
N ARG A 42 -4.25 2.04 -12.21
CA ARG A 42 -5.52 1.33 -12.39
C ARG A 42 -6.62 2.21 -12.98
N ASN A 43 -7.57 1.56 -13.66
CA ASN A 43 -8.81 2.16 -14.17
C ASN A 43 -8.56 3.34 -15.12
N ASN A 44 -7.61 3.19 -16.05
CA ASN A 44 -7.13 4.27 -16.91
C ASN A 44 -8.16 4.76 -17.93
N SER A 45 -9.24 4.00 -18.16
CA SER A 45 -10.31 4.37 -19.08
C SER A 45 -11.63 4.57 -18.32
N SER A 46 -12.02 5.83 -18.09
CA SER A 46 -13.27 6.16 -17.39
C SER A 46 -14.50 5.57 -18.08
N ARG A 47 -14.55 5.66 -19.43
CA ARG A 47 -15.64 5.07 -20.22
C ARG A 47 -15.78 3.57 -19.99
N ARG A 48 -14.66 2.84 -19.92
CA ARG A 48 -14.66 1.39 -19.70
C ARG A 48 -14.95 1.04 -18.25
N MET A 49 -14.46 1.84 -17.30
CA MET A 49 -14.78 1.69 -15.88
C MET A 49 -16.29 1.79 -15.63
N THR A 50 -16.98 2.75 -16.25
CA THR A 50 -18.45 2.88 -16.11
C THR A 50 -19.22 1.71 -16.72
N LEU A 51 -18.73 1.15 -17.84
CA LEU A 51 -19.45 0.08 -18.56
C LEU A 51 -19.15 -1.33 -18.03
N LEU A 52 -17.89 -1.59 -17.66
CA LEU A 52 -17.37 -2.94 -17.39
C LEU A 52 -16.87 -3.12 -15.96
N GLY A 53 -16.61 -2.03 -15.22
CA GLY A 53 -16.01 -2.09 -13.89
C GLY A 53 -14.49 -2.35 -13.91
N PRO A 54 -13.90 -2.56 -12.71
CA PRO A 54 -12.45 -2.75 -12.55
C PRO A 54 -11.98 -4.11 -13.08
N ASP A 55 -10.66 -4.28 -13.22
CA ASP A 55 -10.00 -5.53 -13.59
C ASP A 55 -10.42 -6.10 -14.98
N THR A 56 -10.83 -5.22 -15.89
CA THR A 56 -11.28 -5.58 -17.26
C THR A 56 -10.26 -5.24 -18.37
N GLY A 57 -8.97 -5.18 -18.00
CA GLY A 57 -7.87 -4.97 -18.95
C GLY A 57 -7.54 -3.49 -19.23
N PHE A 58 -7.98 -2.57 -18.38
CA PHE A 58 -7.71 -1.13 -18.50
C PHE A 58 -6.76 -0.58 -17.42
N ASP A 59 -5.88 -1.44 -16.92
CA ASP A 59 -4.79 -1.12 -16.00
C ASP A 59 -3.45 -1.13 -16.76
N SER A 60 -2.47 -0.39 -16.27
CA SER A 60 -1.12 -0.32 -16.86
C SER A 60 -0.03 -0.26 -15.80
N ILE A 61 1.22 -0.26 -16.26
CA ILE A 61 2.40 0.02 -15.43
C ILE A 61 2.40 1.52 -15.10
N GLY A 62 2.55 1.85 -13.82
CA GLY A 62 2.80 3.20 -13.33
C GLY A 62 4.27 3.42 -12.99
N ASP A 63 4.71 4.68 -13.03
CA ASP A 63 6.08 5.10 -12.73
C ASP A 63 6.09 6.02 -11.51
N PHE A 64 5.97 5.43 -10.31
CA PHE A 64 5.90 6.16 -9.05
C PHE A 64 7.27 6.13 -8.34
N ASP A 65 7.59 7.20 -7.59
CA ASP A 65 8.76 7.20 -6.71
C ASP A 65 8.54 6.27 -5.50
N ILE A 66 8.94 5.01 -5.65
CA ILE A 66 8.72 3.95 -4.66
C ILE A 66 9.98 3.69 -3.81
N GLY A 67 11.17 3.81 -4.41
CA GLY A 67 12.43 3.35 -3.80
C GLY A 67 12.70 3.99 -2.44
N LYS A 68 12.55 5.32 -2.34
CA LYS A 68 12.79 6.06 -1.10
C LYS A 68 11.81 5.68 0.02
N HIS A 69 10.55 5.46 -0.33
CA HIS A 69 9.50 5.12 0.64
C HIS A 69 9.67 3.70 1.17
N MET A 70 9.94 2.74 0.29
CA MET A 70 10.15 1.34 0.66
C MET A 70 11.43 1.16 1.48
N SER A 71 12.52 1.84 1.10
CA SER A 71 13.77 1.80 1.86
C SER A 71 13.58 2.21 3.33
N LYS A 72 12.89 3.34 3.57
CA LYS A 72 12.56 3.79 4.93
C LYS A 72 11.65 2.83 5.70
N PHE A 73 10.67 2.25 5.00
CA PHE A 73 9.73 1.30 5.61
C PHE A 73 10.45 0.02 6.07
N PHE A 74 11.30 -0.55 5.22
CA PHE A 74 12.07 -1.75 5.55
C PHE A 74 13.09 -1.49 6.66
N ASP A 75 13.85 -0.39 6.58
CA ASP A 75 14.80 0.00 7.62
C ASP A 75 14.12 0.17 8.99
N LYS A 76 12.91 0.75 9.03
CA LYS A 76 12.14 0.92 10.28
C LYS A 76 11.78 -0.41 10.95
N LEU A 77 11.58 -1.48 10.18
CA LEU A 77 11.29 -2.80 10.71
C LEU A 77 12.57 -3.56 11.07
N ASP A 78 13.59 -3.44 10.23
CA ASP A 78 14.86 -4.16 10.38
C ASP A 78 15.68 -3.65 11.57
N CYS A 79 15.69 -2.33 11.82
CA CYS A 79 16.37 -1.76 12.99
C CYS A 79 15.81 -2.25 14.34
N GLU A 80 14.59 -2.78 14.35
CA GLU A 80 13.96 -3.42 15.52
C GLU A 80 13.96 -4.96 15.44
N ASN A 81 14.65 -5.54 14.45
CA ASN A 81 14.66 -6.97 14.12
C ASN A 81 13.25 -7.56 13.96
N LYS A 82 12.37 -6.83 13.26
CA LYS A 82 10.95 -7.19 13.02
C LYS A 82 10.59 -7.22 11.54
N LEU A 83 11.58 -7.26 10.64
CA LEU A 83 11.34 -7.39 9.22
C LEU A 83 10.84 -8.82 8.90
N PRO A 84 9.67 -8.98 8.27
CA PRO A 84 9.19 -10.31 7.85
C PRO A 84 9.99 -10.85 6.65
N LYS A 85 9.77 -12.13 6.33
CA LYS A 85 10.33 -12.76 5.12
C LYS A 85 9.75 -12.17 3.85
#